data_AF-A0A9Q5SMJ8-F1
#
_entry.id   AF-A0A9Q5SMJ8-F1
#
_cell.length_a   1.000
_cell.length_b   1.000
_cell.length_c   1.000
_cell.angle_alpha   90.00
_cell.angle_beta   90.00
_cell.angle_gamma   90.00
#
_symmetry.space_group_name_H-M   'P 1'
#
loop_
_entity.id
_entity.type
_entity.pdbx_description
1 polymer ?
#
loop_
_entity_poly.entity_id
_entity_poly.type
_entity_poly.pdbx_seq_one_letter_code
_entity_poly.pdbx_strand_id
1 'polypeptide(L)'
;MKRKRYKHKRRVMNLYRVTNGFMGYGAVHVYVIAENEHRAKELAALEFKEEARNEDYEAELKFYKQRGWCTDHLKKYNHDESYWTRLNVELVAEDTTQEFVSGAMD
;
A
#
# COMPACT_ATOMS: atom_id res chain seq x y z
N MET A 1 13.85 -21.55 -40.28
CA MET A 1 14.14 -20.26 -39.61
C MET A 1 14.20 -20.47 -38.10
N LYS A 2 15.34 -20.24 -37.45
CA LYS A 2 15.44 -20.32 -35.97
C LYS A 2 14.80 -19.08 -35.35
N ARG A 3 13.69 -19.24 -34.62
CA ARG A 3 13.07 -18.15 -33.85
C ARG A 3 14.06 -17.68 -32.78
N LYS A 4 14.58 -16.45 -32.89
CA LYS A 4 15.36 -15.82 -31.83
C LYS A 4 14.46 -15.68 -30.60
N ARG A 5 14.63 -16.54 -29.61
CA ARG A 5 14.05 -16.35 -28.27
C ARG A 5 14.76 -15.17 -27.64
N TYR A 6 14.14 -13.99 -27.70
CA TYR A 6 14.57 -12.87 -26.88
C TYR A 6 14.41 -13.30 -25.43
N LYS A 7 15.52 -13.56 -24.73
CA LYS A 7 15.50 -13.73 -23.28
C LYS A 7 15.05 -12.39 -22.72
N HIS A 8 13.78 -12.29 -22.29
CA HIS A 8 13.39 -11.19 -21.41
C HIS A 8 14.33 -11.25 -20.21
N LYS A 9 15.09 -10.16 -20.01
CA LYS A 9 15.93 -10.01 -18.84
C LYS A 9 14.95 -9.98 -17.65
N ARG A 10 14.91 -11.09 -16.90
CA ARG A 10 14.00 -11.22 -15.76
C ARG A 10 14.31 -10.08 -14.80
N ARG A 11 13.34 -9.21 -14.54
CA ARG A 11 13.47 -8.23 -13.46
C ARG A 11 13.47 -9.02 -12.16
N VAL A 12 14.53 -8.84 -11.36
CA VAL A 12 14.57 -9.38 -10.00
C VAL A 12 13.49 -8.67 -9.21
N MET A 13 12.63 -9.44 -8.56
CA MET A 13 11.57 -8.93 -7.72
C MET A 13 11.90 -9.32 -6.29
N ASN A 14 11.73 -8.38 -5.36
CA ASN A 14 12.01 -8.56 -3.95
C ASN A 14 10.71 -8.47 -3.16
N LEU A 15 10.66 -9.16 -2.02
CA LEU A 15 9.58 -9.06 -1.07
C LEU A 15 9.90 -7.96 -0.06
N TYR A 16 9.02 -6.98 0.03
CA TYR A 16 9.09 -5.90 1.00
C TYR A 16 7.93 -6.00 1.98
N ARG A 17 8.17 -5.69 3.24
CA ARG A 17 7.13 -5.40 4.23
C ARG A 17 7.07 -3.88 4.36
N VAL A 18 5.92 -3.30 4.05
CA VAL A 18 5.70 -1.85 4.16
C VAL A 18 4.74 -1.60 5.30
N THR A 19 5.15 -0.77 6.25
CA THR A 19 4.36 -0.36 7.42
C THR A 19 3.87 1.06 7.23
N ASN A 20 2.63 1.32 7.63
CA ASN A 20 2.01 2.64 7.55
C ASN A 20 2.59 3.63 8.58
N GLY A 21 2.26 4.92 8.43
CA GLY A 21 2.78 6.02 9.26
C GLY A 21 2.29 6.08 10.71
N PHE A 22 1.59 5.05 11.16
CA PHE A 22 1.15 4.74 12.52
C PHE A 22 0.57 5.88 13.40
N MET A 23 -0.73 5.77 13.74
CA MET A 23 -1.44 6.65 14.70
C MET A 23 -2.39 5.89 15.64
N GLY A 24 -1.98 4.79 16.31
CA GLY A 24 -2.92 4.07 17.17
C GLY A 24 -2.45 2.74 17.77
N TYR A 25 -3.36 1.75 17.84
CA TYR A 25 -3.23 0.50 18.62
C TYR A 25 -2.40 -0.64 17.97
N GLY A 26 -1.92 -0.50 16.74
CA GLY A 26 -1.01 -1.47 16.10
C GLY A 26 -0.70 -1.13 14.64
N ALA A 27 0.58 -1.23 14.22
CA ALA A 27 1.00 -0.80 12.89
C ALA A 27 0.45 -1.76 11.83
N VAL A 28 -0.29 -1.20 10.86
CA VAL A 28 -0.76 -1.99 9.71
C VAL A 28 0.41 -2.13 8.75
N HIS A 29 0.60 -3.33 8.23
CA HIS A 29 1.61 -3.61 7.24
C HIS A 29 1.04 -4.40 6.08
N VAL A 30 1.62 -4.18 4.91
CA VAL A 30 1.35 -4.94 3.70
C VAL A 30 2.65 -5.55 3.18
N TYR A 31 2.56 -6.71 2.57
CA TYR A 31 3.68 -7.31 1.85
C TYR A 31 3.57 -6.97 0.36
N VAL A 32 4.66 -6.51 -0.23
CA VAL A 32 4.71 -6.06 -1.61
C VAL A 32 5.86 -6.73 -2.34
N ILE A 33 5.54 -7.39 -3.47
CA ILE A 33 6.55 -7.90 -4.39
C ILE A 33 6.83 -6.83 -5.45
N ALA A 34 8.02 -6.25 -5.42
CA ALA A 34 8.39 -5.15 -6.31
C ALA A 34 9.87 -5.21 -6.73
N GLU A 35 10.20 -4.49 -7.79
CA GLU A 35 11.58 -4.41 -8.30
C GLU A 35 12.52 -3.61 -7.38
N ASN A 36 11.98 -2.68 -6.60
CA ASN A 36 12.73 -1.83 -5.68
C ASN A 36 11.82 -1.27 -4.58
N GLU A 37 12.44 -0.70 -3.55
CA GLU A 37 11.77 -0.06 -2.42
C GLU A 37 10.80 1.04 -2.86
N HIS A 38 11.19 1.87 -3.83
CA HIS A 38 10.36 2.97 -4.31
C HIS A 38 9.03 2.46 -4.86
N ARG A 39 9.08 1.44 -5.72
CA ARG A 39 7.88 0.82 -6.28
C ARG A 39 7.05 0.10 -5.21
N ALA A 40 7.69 -0.53 -4.23
CA ALA A 40 7.00 -1.13 -3.11
C ALA A 40 6.21 -0.08 -2.31
N LYS A 41 6.83 1.07 -2.06
CA LYS A 41 6.23 2.20 -1.34
C LYS A 41 5.04 2.80 -2.08
N GLU A 42 5.14 2.98 -3.41
CA GLU A 42 4.01 3.45 -4.22
C GLU A 42 2.80 2.52 -4.15
N LEU A 43 3.03 1.21 -4.29
CA LEU A 43 1.96 0.21 -4.25
C LEU A 43 1.32 0.13 -2.86
N ALA A 44 2.13 0.13 -1.80
CA ALA A 44 1.63 0.15 -0.43
C ALA A 44 0.85 1.43 -0.11
N ALA A 45 1.30 2.59 -0.59
CA ALA A 45 0.60 3.86 -0.39
C ALA A 45 -0.80 3.85 -1.01
N LEU A 46 -0.96 3.23 -2.18
CA LEU A 46 -2.28 3.07 -2.80
C LEU A 46 -3.18 2.19 -1.94
N GLU A 47 -2.68 1.05 -1.47
CA GLU A 47 -3.45 0.13 -0.64
C GLU A 47 -3.89 0.79 0.68
N PHE A 48 -2.97 1.45 1.39
CA PHE A 48 -3.30 2.17 2.63
C PHE A 48 -4.25 3.34 2.42
N LYS A 49 -4.21 4.00 1.26
CA LYS A 49 -5.12 5.11 0.95
C LYS A 49 -6.53 4.62 0.65
N GLU A 50 -6.67 3.48 -0.02
CA GLU A 50 -7.97 2.85 -0.24
C GLU A 50 -8.54 2.30 1.07
N GLU A 51 -7.73 1.65 1.91
CA GLU A 51 -8.14 1.20 3.26
C GLU A 51 -8.61 2.38 4.13
N ALA A 52 -7.91 3.52 4.06
CA ALA A 52 -8.28 4.70 4.83
C ALA A 52 -9.55 5.40 4.30
N ARG A 53 -10.10 5.00 3.15
CA ARG A 53 -11.28 5.65 2.56
C ARG A 53 -12.51 5.44 3.44
N ASN A 54 -13.24 6.52 3.70
CA ASN A 54 -14.54 6.42 4.34
C ASN A 54 -15.58 5.94 3.32
N GLU A 55 -16.10 4.73 3.51
CA GLU A 55 -17.09 4.10 2.63
C GLU A 55 -18.40 4.89 2.56
N ASP A 56 -18.78 5.55 3.65
CA ASP A 56 -20.03 6.30 3.77
C ASP A 56 -19.94 7.72 3.18
N TYR A 57 -18.73 8.22 2.94
CA TYR A 57 -18.50 9.62 2.56
C TYR A 57 -19.34 10.07 1.34
N GLU A 58 -19.42 9.25 0.29
CA GLU A 58 -20.17 9.62 -0.92
C GLU A 58 -21.69 9.64 -0.66
N ALA A 59 -22.19 8.71 0.15
CA ALA A 59 -23.60 8.65 0.52
C ALA A 59 -23.98 9.84 1.42
N GLU A 60 -23.15 10.14 2.43
CA GLU A 60 -23.32 11.30 3.31
C GLU A 60 -23.24 12.61 2.52
N LEU A 61 -22.22 12.78 1.66
CA LEU A 61 -22.06 13.98 0.85
C LEU A 61 -23.30 14.25 -0.01
N LYS A 62 -23.87 13.21 -0.62
CA LYS A 62 -25.10 13.31 -1.39
C LYS A 62 -26.29 13.72 -0.52
N PHE A 63 -26.46 13.08 0.64
CA PHE A 63 -27.53 13.38 1.58
C PHE A 63 -27.50 14.83 2.09
N TYR A 64 -26.32 15.33 2.45
CA TYR A 64 -26.13 16.70 2.93
C TYR A 64 -26.38 17.73 1.83
N LYS A 65 -25.85 17.50 0.61
CA LYS A 65 -26.08 18.39 -0.54
C LYS A 65 -27.56 18.51 -0.90
N GLN A 66 -28.31 17.43 -0.85
CA GLN A 66 -29.76 17.45 -1.10
C GLN A 66 -30.53 18.32 -0.10
N ARG A 67 -30.02 18.47 1.13
CA ARG A 67 -30.64 19.27 2.20
C ARG A 67 -30.08 20.68 2.31
N GLY A 68 -29.11 21.05 1.48
CA GLY A 68 -28.42 22.34 1.57
C GLY A 68 -27.61 22.50 2.86
N TRP A 69 -27.15 21.40 3.46
CA TRP A 69 -26.37 21.42 4.70
C TRP A 69 -24.88 21.59 4.42
N CYS A 70 -24.16 22.17 5.39
CA CYS A 70 -22.70 22.29 5.35
C CYS A 70 -22.05 20.89 5.32
N THR A 71 -20.97 20.73 4.55
CA THR A 71 -20.26 19.45 4.36
C THR A 71 -18.84 19.47 4.90
N ASP A 72 -18.41 20.56 5.54
CA ASP A 72 -17.00 20.78 5.93
C ASP A 72 -16.51 19.80 7.01
N HIS A 73 -17.44 19.21 7.77
CA HIS A 73 -17.13 18.18 8.77
C HIS A 73 -17.05 16.76 8.19
N LEU A 74 -17.46 16.54 6.94
CA LEU A 74 -17.43 15.22 6.32
C LEU A 74 -15.99 14.82 6.02
N LYS A 75 -15.59 13.66 6.54
CA LYS A 75 -14.24 13.12 6.35
C LYS A 75 -14.24 12.12 5.22
N LYS A 76 -13.49 12.42 4.14
CA LYS A 76 -13.29 11.50 3.03
C LYS A 76 -12.40 10.30 3.40
N TYR A 77 -11.50 10.50 4.36
CA TYR A 77 -10.60 9.47 4.86
C TYR A 77 -10.70 9.40 6.38
N ASN A 78 -10.63 8.20 6.93
CA ASN A 78 -10.68 7.90 8.36
C ASN A 78 -9.36 8.25 9.08
N HIS A 79 -8.28 8.40 8.32
CA HIS A 79 -6.94 8.72 8.81
C HIS A 79 -6.36 9.93 8.06
N ASP A 80 -5.44 10.63 8.72
CA ASP A 80 -4.69 11.73 8.10
C ASP A 80 -3.77 11.22 6.98
N GLU A 81 -3.37 12.13 6.10
CA GLU A 81 -2.54 11.81 4.92
C GLU A 81 -1.19 11.14 5.26
N SER A 82 -0.65 11.39 6.46
CA SER A 82 0.54 10.67 6.93
C SER A 82 0.36 9.15 7.02
N TYR A 83 -0.87 8.65 7.12
CA TYR A 83 -1.15 7.21 7.16
C TYR A 83 -0.58 6.48 5.94
N TRP A 84 -0.80 7.01 4.73
CA TRP A 84 -0.30 6.42 3.48
C TRP A 84 0.94 7.11 2.88
N THR A 85 1.42 8.21 3.47
CA THR A 85 2.62 8.92 2.96
C THR A 85 3.88 8.69 3.81
N ARG A 86 3.75 8.49 5.13
CA ARG A 86 4.89 8.23 6.03
C ARG A 86 5.16 6.73 6.19
N LEU A 87 5.54 6.08 5.10
CA LEU A 87 5.75 4.64 5.07
C LEU A 87 7.18 4.25 5.43
N ASN A 88 7.33 3.20 6.24
CA ASN A 88 8.59 2.53 6.50
C ASN A 88 8.63 1.19 5.73
N VAL A 89 9.76 0.91 5.08
CA VAL A 89 9.92 -0.23 4.17
C VAL A 89 11.06 -1.11 4.67
N GLU A 90 10.77 -2.40 4.79
CA GLU A 90 11.71 -3.43 5.18
C GLU A 90 11.84 -4.44 4.04
N LEU A 91 13.06 -4.72 3.59
CA LEU A 91 13.34 -5.79 2.64
C LEU A 91 13.33 -7.13 3.39
N VAL A 92 12.37 -7.99 3.06
CA VAL A 92 12.17 -9.28 3.74
C VAL A 92 12.91 -10.40 3.03
N ALA A 93 12.88 -10.40 1.69
CA ALA A 93 13.58 -11.38 0.87
C ALA A 93 14.00 -10.77 -0.46
N GLU A 94 15.24 -11.01 -0.86
CA GLU A 94 15.72 -10.73 -2.21
C GLU A 94 15.32 -11.86 -3.15
N ASP A 95 15.05 -11.50 -4.42
CA ASP A 95 14.74 -12.45 -5.48
C ASP A 95 13.70 -13.51 -5.08
N THR A 96 12.43 -13.13 -5.09
CA THR A 96 11.27 -13.99 -4.75
C THR A 96 11.07 -15.18 -5.68
N THR A 97 12.02 -15.42 -6.60
CA THR A 97 12.05 -16.55 -7.51
C THR A 97 12.89 -17.70 -6.97
N GLN A 98 13.61 -17.44 -5.88
CA GLN A 98 14.38 -18.41 -5.11
C GLN A 98 13.61 -18.80 -3.84
N GLU A 99 13.89 -20.00 -3.33
CA GLU A 99 13.36 -20.45 -2.04
C GLU A 99 14.04 -19.67 -0.90
N PHE A 100 13.28 -19.32 0.14
CA PHE A 100 13.75 -18.54 1.28
C PHE A 100 13.12 -19.05 2.58
N VAL A 101 13.88 -18.96 3.68
CA VAL A 101 13.42 -19.25 5.05
C VAL A 101 13.87 -18.10 5.95
N SER A 102 12.93 -17.48 6.66
CA SER A 102 13.24 -16.50 7.72
C SER A 102 13.50 -17.21 9.05
N GLY A 103 14.36 -16.64 9.89
CA GLY A 103 14.48 -17.08 11.28
C GLY A 103 13.27 -16.65 12.11
N ALA A 104 12.90 -17.46 13.10
CA ALA A 104 12.02 -17.01 14.18
C ALA A 104 12.87 -16.34 15.26
N MET A 105 12.53 -15.12 15.64
CA MET A 105 13.03 -14.49 16.87
C MET A 105 11.82 -14.21 17.77
N ASP A 106 11.94 -14.62 19.04
CA ASP A 106 10.98 -14.35 20.11
C ASP A 106 11.02 -12.87 20.54
#